data_AF-A0A414K9M2-F1
#
_entry.id   AF-A0A414K9M2-F1
#
_cell.length_a   1.000
_cell.length_b   1.000
_cell.length_c   1.000
_cell.angle_alpha   90.00
_cell.angle_beta   90.00
_cell.angle_gamma   90.00
#
_symmetry.space_group_name_H-M   'P 1'
#
loop_
_entity.id
_entity.type
_entity.pdbx_description
1 polymer ?
#
loop_
_entity_poly.entity_id
_entity_poly.type
_entity_poly.pdbx_seq_one_letter_code
_entity_poly.pdbx_strand_id
1 'polypeptide(L)'
;MKLHQRNLKKPYFWQTEETDKGSARGHAQLRNSDTTGIIKNEYEHQRNNNFNQGIFIDIFPFDTVIDSEEKLAEQDLKRMKLLTKYRETLDSDDFFCFKPWIDESGKRHFNLKKVLRHFKHKLLKDSYVPIYNQFINEITKYDTIDDSKYVADLCMPLSLNRIRRFRSDFDNLKEVDFEFLKIPVFVNYDRNLRMLYGNDYMKPVNTNSEHGGLILDTDKSYKWYLEKRR
;
A
#
# COMPACT_ATOMS: atom_id res chain seq x y z
N MET A 1 -14.16 -5.71 1.43
CA MET A 1 -15.12 -4.63 1.09
C MET A 1 -15.27 -4.51 -0.43
N LYS A 2 -16.48 -4.67 -1.01
CA LYS A 2 -16.72 -4.46 -2.46
C LYS A 2 -17.45 -3.13 -2.69
N LEU A 3 -16.75 -2.00 -2.62
CA LEU A 3 -17.26 -0.76 -3.23
C LEU A 3 -17.19 -0.93 -4.75
N HIS A 4 -18.31 -0.74 -5.44
CA HIS A 4 -18.34 -0.81 -6.90
C HIS A 4 -18.09 0.56 -7.50
N GLN A 5 -17.07 0.66 -8.36
CA GLN A 5 -16.76 1.84 -9.19
C GLN A 5 -18.00 2.48 -9.84
N ARG A 6 -19.02 1.66 -10.15
CA ARG A 6 -20.29 2.09 -10.75
C ARG A 6 -21.03 3.18 -9.97
N ASN A 7 -20.79 3.32 -8.67
CA ASN A 7 -21.44 4.32 -7.83
C ASN A 7 -20.65 5.63 -7.69
N LEU A 8 -19.42 5.70 -8.22
CA LEU A 8 -18.58 6.90 -8.17
C LEU A 8 -18.76 7.72 -9.45
N LYS A 9 -19.01 9.01 -9.29
CA LYS A 9 -19.03 9.96 -10.41
C LYS A 9 -17.61 10.43 -10.70
N LYS A 10 -17.33 10.74 -11.98
CA LYS A 10 -16.10 11.43 -12.36
C LYS A 10 -15.94 12.74 -11.54
N PRO A 11 -14.71 13.11 -11.17
CA PRO A 11 -13.43 12.48 -11.54
C PRO A 11 -12.95 11.35 -10.61
N TYR A 12 -13.80 10.89 -9.69
CA TYR A 12 -13.40 9.93 -8.67
C TYR A 12 -13.25 8.50 -9.19
N PHE A 13 -12.18 7.84 -8.76
CA PHE A 13 -11.81 6.50 -9.17
C PHE A 13 -11.44 5.64 -7.96
N TRP A 14 -12.09 4.49 -7.84
CA TRP A 14 -11.81 3.46 -6.86
C TRP A 14 -10.66 2.59 -7.36
N GLN A 15 -9.47 2.80 -6.81
CA GLN A 15 -8.27 2.04 -7.14
C GLN A 15 -8.13 0.85 -6.19
N THR A 16 -8.13 -0.35 -6.76
CA THR A 16 -7.69 -1.61 -6.15
C THR A 16 -6.89 -2.38 -7.19
N GLU A 17 -6.30 -3.52 -6.82
CA GLU A 17 -5.61 -4.36 -7.79
C GLU A 17 -6.57 -4.97 -8.84
N GLU A 18 -7.86 -5.09 -8.53
CA GLU A 18 -8.88 -5.59 -9.45
C GLU A 18 -9.34 -4.51 -10.44
N THR A 19 -9.44 -3.25 -10.02
CA THR A 19 -9.88 -2.13 -10.87
C THR A 19 -8.74 -1.44 -11.60
N ASP A 20 -7.51 -1.55 -11.09
CA ASP A 20 -6.34 -0.81 -11.58
C ASP A 20 -5.03 -1.61 -11.36
N LYS A 21 -4.92 -2.68 -12.14
CA LYS A 21 -3.86 -3.69 -12.08
C LYS A 21 -2.46 -3.10 -12.14
N GLY A 22 -1.57 -3.60 -11.27
CA GLY A 22 -0.17 -3.19 -11.22
C GLY A 22 0.10 -1.94 -10.38
N SER A 23 -0.92 -1.38 -9.72
CA SER A 23 -0.72 -0.28 -8.76
C SER A 23 0.03 -0.74 -7.51
N ALA A 24 -0.11 -2.02 -7.12
CA ALA A 24 0.66 -2.67 -6.06
C ALA A 24 0.61 -1.98 -4.69
N ARG A 25 -0.47 -1.22 -4.45
CA ARG A 25 -0.62 -0.38 -3.25
C ARG A 25 -0.82 -1.23 -2.00
N GLY A 26 -1.49 -2.37 -2.14
CA GLY A 26 -1.80 -3.30 -1.05
C GLY A 26 -3.11 -2.97 -0.34
N HIS A 27 -3.59 -1.74 -0.45
CA HIS A 27 -4.87 -1.28 0.08
C HIS A 27 -5.66 -0.56 -1.02
N ALA A 28 -6.91 -0.23 -0.71
CA ALA A 28 -7.75 0.49 -1.65
C ALA A 28 -7.51 2.01 -1.55
N GLN A 29 -7.64 2.72 -2.66
CA GLN A 29 -7.47 4.17 -2.70
C GLN A 29 -8.62 4.82 -3.48
N LEU A 30 -9.23 5.85 -2.90
CA LEU A 30 -10.15 6.71 -3.62
C LEU A 30 -9.36 7.87 -4.22
N ARG A 31 -9.30 7.95 -5.55
CA ARG A 31 -8.48 8.93 -6.28
C ARG A 31 -9.31 9.97 -7.00
N ASN A 32 -8.79 11.19 -7.11
CA ASN A 32 -9.29 12.19 -8.05
C ASN A 32 -8.43 12.17 -9.34
N SER A 33 -9.00 11.66 -10.44
CA SER A 33 -8.29 11.47 -11.71
C SER A 33 -7.84 12.76 -12.40
N ASP A 34 -8.40 13.91 -12.01
CA ASP A 34 -8.12 15.22 -12.60
C ASP A 34 -6.97 15.95 -11.88
N THR A 35 -6.34 15.28 -10.89
CA THR A 35 -5.21 15.81 -10.11
C THR A 35 -3.96 14.96 -10.31
N THR A 36 -2.84 15.37 -9.70
CA THR A 36 -1.54 14.68 -9.73
C THR A 36 -1.07 14.34 -8.31
N GLY A 37 -0.76 13.07 -8.10
CA GLY A 37 -0.20 12.49 -6.89
C GLY A 37 0.78 11.36 -7.22
N ILE A 38 1.83 11.71 -7.99
CA ILE A 38 2.81 10.74 -8.51
C ILE A 38 4.00 10.64 -7.56
N ILE A 39 4.38 9.42 -7.16
CA ILE A 39 5.63 9.19 -6.45
C ILE A 39 6.79 9.45 -7.41
N LYS A 40 7.77 10.28 -7.02
CA LYS A 40 8.89 10.70 -7.86
C LYS A 40 9.67 9.53 -8.43
N ASN A 41 9.94 8.50 -7.62
CA ASN A 41 10.58 7.28 -8.09
C ASN A 41 9.75 6.56 -9.16
N GLU A 42 8.42 6.57 -9.03
CA GLU A 42 7.52 6.02 -10.04
C GLU A 42 7.53 6.86 -11.32
N TYR A 43 7.54 8.19 -11.20
CA TYR A 43 7.68 9.09 -12.33
C TYR A 43 8.98 8.83 -13.11
N GLU A 44 10.11 8.75 -12.43
CA GLU A 44 11.45 8.65 -13.03
C GLU A 44 11.77 7.27 -13.59
N HIS A 45 11.33 6.21 -12.89
CA HIS A 45 11.75 4.86 -13.18
C HIS A 45 10.67 4.03 -13.83
N GLN A 46 9.38 4.33 -13.65
CA GLN A 46 8.38 3.50 -14.32
C GLN A 46 8.28 3.88 -15.79
N ARG A 47 8.24 2.89 -16.68
CA ARG A 47 8.14 3.15 -18.13
C ARG A 47 6.70 3.03 -18.63
N ASN A 48 5.99 2.02 -18.15
CA ASN A 48 4.63 1.70 -18.54
C ASN A 48 3.66 1.99 -17.37
N ASN A 49 3.44 3.28 -17.08
CA ASN A 49 2.48 3.68 -16.04
C ASN A 49 1.08 3.40 -16.56
N ASN A 50 0.46 2.35 -16.04
CA ASN A 50 -0.86 1.91 -16.50
C ASN A 50 -1.95 2.16 -15.45
N PHE A 51 -1.60 2.69 -14.27
CA PHE A 51 -2.52 2.91 -13.17
C PHE A 51 -2.70 4.38 -12.85
N ASN A 52 -3.80 4.71 -12.16
CA ASN A 52 -4.18 6.05 -11.77
C ASN A 52 -3.22 6.60 -10.69
N GLN A 53 -2.68 7.81 -10.93
CA GLN A 53 -1.77 8.49 -10.03
C GLN A 53 -2.28 9.88 -9.63
N GLY A 54 -3.59 10.08 -9.58
CA GLY A 54 -4.19 11.29 -9.00
C GLY A 54 -4.06 11.33 -7.48
N ILE A 55 -4.29 12.50 -6.87
CA ILE A 55 -4.36 12.67 -5.41
C ILE A 55 -5.42 11.72 -4.85
N PHE A 56 -5.14 11.15 -3.68
CA PHE A 56 -5.91 10.03 -3.16
C PHE A 56 -6.18 10.12 -1.65
N ILE A 57 -7.19 9.38 -1.24
CA ILE A 57 -7.46 9.00 0.15
C ILE A 57 -7.25 7.50 0.26
N ASP A 58 -6.40 7.09 1.20
CA ASP A 58 -6.19 5.68 1.51
C ASP A 58 -7.37 5.11 2.30
N ILE A 59 -7.78 3.91 1.93
CA ILE A 59 -8.77 3.12 2.67
C ILE A 59 -8.15 1.79 3.05
N PHE A 60 -7.82 1.65 4.33
CA PHE A 60 -7.23 0.45 4.91
C PHE A 60 -8.33 -0.45 5.47
N PRO A 61 -8.66 -1.58 4.80
CA PRO A 61 -9.53 -2.58 5.41
C PRO A 61 -8.80 -3.27 6.57
N PHE A 62 -9.57 -3.65 7.58
CA PHE A 62 -9.08 -4.35 8.75
C PHE A 62 -9.61 -5.77 8.72
N ASP A 63 -8.68 -6.73 8.65
CA ASP A 63 -8.96 -8.16 8.58
C ASP A 63 -8.76 -8.78 9.97
N THR A 64 -9.29 -9.99 10.17
CA THR A 64 -9.23 -10.68 11.47
C THR A 64 -7.81 -11.12 11.81
N VAL A 65 -7.32 -10.74 12.99
CA VAL A 65 -6.08 -11.28 13.56
C VAL A 65 -6.43 -12.46 14.45
N ILE A 66 -5.95 -13.65 14.10
CA ILE A 66 -6.17 -14.86 14.89
C ILE A 66 -5.48 -14.77 16.26
N ASP A 67 -6.19 -15.20 17.32
CA ASP A 67 -5.68 -15.11 18.70
C ASP A 67 -4.61 -16.16 19.02
N SER A 68 -4.59 -17.27 18.29
CA SER A 68 -3.55 -18.30 18.41
C SER A 68 -2.21 -17.78 17.90
N GLU A 69 -1.23 -17.63 18.80
CA GLU A 69 0.10 -17.12 18.48
C GLU A 69 0.83 -17.94 17.41
N GLU A 70 0.71 -19.27 17.46
CA GLU A 70 1.30 -20.18 16.48
C GLU A 70 0.72 -19.93 15.07
N LYS A 71 -0.61 -19.94 14.95
CA LYS A 71 -1.31 -19.70 13.68
C LYS A 71 -1.04 -18.29 13.14
N LEU A 72 -0.94 -17.31 14.04
CA LEU A 72 -0.60 -15.94 13.70
C LEU A 72 0.82 -15.85 13.13
N ALA A 73 1.79 -16.49 13.75
CA ALA A 73 3.18 -16.49 13.29
C ALA A 73 3.32 -17.18 11.92
N GLU A 74 2.59 -18.29 11.71
CA GLU A 74 2.54 -18.97 10.42
C GLU A 74 1.95 -18.06 9.33
N GLN A 75 0.81 -17.42 9.62
CA GLN A 75 0.16 -16.48 8.71
C GLN A 75 1.08 -15.30 8.37
N ASP A 76 1.72 -14.71 9.38
CA ASP A 76 2.60 -13.56 9.22
C ASP A 76 3.80 -13.89 8.32
N LEU A 77 4.43 -15.03 8.56
CA LEU A 77 5.54 -15.50 7.73
C LEU A 77 5.09 -15.74 6.28
N LYS A 78 3.94 -16.36 6.09
CA LYS A 78 3.42 -16.72 4.75
C LYS A 78 2.95 -15.48 3.99
N ARG A 79 2.19 -14.57 4.62
CA ARG A 79 1.74 -13.32 3.98
C ARG A 79 2.94 -12.47 3.56
N MET A 80 4.00 -12.38 4.37
CA MET A 80 5.19 -11.58 4.04
C MET A 80 6.00 -12.18 2.88
N LYS A 81 6.11 -13.52 2.82
CA LYS A 81 6.70 -14.23 1.68
C LYS A 81 5.91 -13.98 0.39
N LEU A 82 4.58 -14.09 0.46
CA LEU A 82 3.71 -13.87 -0.69
C LEU A 82 3.72 -12.40 -1.16
N LEU A 83 3.65 -11.44 -0.24
CA LEU A 83 3.73 -10.01 -0.52
C LEU A 83 5.06 -9.65 -1.20
N THR A 84 6.17 -10.17 -0.70
CA THR A 84 7.49 -9.96 -1.29
C THR A 84 7.53 -10.51 -2.71
N LYS A 85 7.09 -11.76 -2.89
CA LYS A 85 7.09 -12.42 -4.20
C LYS A 85 6.17 -11.70 -5.20
N TYR A 86 4.99 -11.26 -4.77
CA TYR A 86 4.04 -10.49 -5.57
C TYR A 86 4.68 -9.20 -6.09
N ARG A 87 5.28 -8.39 -5.20
CA ARG A 87 5.97 -7.15 -5.56
C ARG A 87 7.17 -7.38 -6.47
N GLU A 88 7.95 -8.44 -6.22
CA GLU A 88 9.10 -8.78 -7.06
C GLU A 88 8.71 -9.18 -8.49
N THR A 89 7.61 -9.93 -8.65
CA THR A 89 7.09 -10.30 -9.98
C THR A 89 6.56 -9.09 -10.72
N LEU A 90 5.78 -8.23 -10.05
CA LEU A 90 5.34 -6.94 -10.60
C LEU A 90 6.51 -6.05 -11.05
N ASP A 91 7.54 -5.94 -10.22
CA ASP A 91 8.77 -5.23 -10.54
C ASP A 91 9.42 -5.71 -11.84
N SER A 92 9.27 -6.99 -12.16
CA SER A 92 9.86 -7.62 -13.34
C SER A 92 9.04 -7.47 -14.62
N ASP A 93 7.75 -7.18 -14.51
CA ASP A 93 6.75 -7.04 -15.60
C ASP A 93 6.86 -5.69 -16.34
N ASP A 94 8.07 -5.13 -16.44
CA ASP A 94 8.41 -3.80 -17.03
C ASP A 94 7.95 -2.56 -16.24
N PHE A 95 7.35 -2.70 -15.05
CA PHE A 95 6.89 -1.53 -14.29
C PHE A 95 8.04 -0.68 -13.76
N PHE A 96 9.12 -1.23 -13.20
CA PHE A 96 10.23 -0.43 -12.65
C PHE A 96 11.50 -0.58 -13.49
N CYS A 97 11.93 0.49 -14.17
CA CYS A 97 13.09 0.46 -15.05
C CYS A 97 14.36 0.09 -14.30
N PHE A 98 15.04 -0.94 -14.80
CA PHE A 98 16.38 -1.37 -14.40
C PHE A 98 17.43 -0.38 -14.93
N LYS A 99 17.48 0.82 -14.36
CA LYS A 99 18.63 1.71 -14.59
C LYS A 99 19.65 1.51 -13.48
N PRO A 100 20.93 1.28 -13.83
CA PRO A 100 22.01 1.48 -12.87
C PRO A 100 21.89 2.89 -12.28
N TRP A 101 21.95 3.03 -10.97
CA TRP A 101 21.95 4.34 -10.32
C TRP A 101 23.35 4.68 -9.85
N ILE A 102 23.59 5.97 -9.68
CA ILE A 102 24.84 6.50 -9.12
C ILE A 102 24.49 7.02 -7.72
N ASP A 103 25.23 6.59 -6.71
CA ASP A 103 25.04 7.12 -5.36
C ASP A 103 25.69 8.49 -5.20
N GLU A 104 25.52 9.10 -4.02
CA GLU A 104 26.10 10.41 -3.69
C GLU A 104 27.64 10.45 -3.79
N SER A 105 28.30 9.28 -3.74
CA SER A 105 29.76 9.15 -3.88
C SER A 105 30.22 8.99 -5.34
N GLY A 106 29.31 8.96 -6.31
CA GLY A 106 29.62 8.73 -7.72
C GLY A 106 29.78 7.24 -8.10
N LYS A 107 29.51 6.31 -7.18
CA LYS A 107 29.62 4.87 -7.45
C LYS A 107 28.38 4.37 -8.16
N ARG A 108 28.59 3.65 -9.27
CA ARG A 108 27.52 3.02 -10.04
C ARG A 108 27.10 1.70 -9.40
N HIS A 109 25.82 1.58 -9.08
CA HIS A 109 25.20 0.38 -8.54
C HIS A 109 24.39 -0.36 -9.59
N PHE A 110 24.39 -1.69 -9.50
CA PHE A 110 23.62 -2.56 -10.37
C PHE A 110 23.02 -3.72 -9.58
N ASN A 111 21.75 -4.02 -9.84
CA ASN A 111 21.04 -5.09 -9.14
C ASN A 111 20.96 -6.34 -10.03
N LEU A 112 21.99 -7.19 -9.96
CA LEU A 112 22.08 -8.44 -10.73
C LEU A 112 20.88 -9.37 -10.49
N LYS A 113 20.35 -9.44 -9.26
CA LYS A 113 19.17 -10.25 -8.93
C LYS A 113 17.94 -9.79 -9.70
N LYS A 114 17.70 -8.47 -9.72
CA LYS A 114 16.60 -7.84 -10.48
C LYS A 114 16.72 -8.13 -11.98
N VAL A 115 17.94 -8.10 -12.51
CA VAL A 115 18.22 -8.38 -13.93
C VAL A 115 17.91 -9.84 -14.26
N LEU A 116 18.42 -10.79 -13.48
CA LEU A 116 18.12 -12.21 -13.65
C LEU A 116 16.61 -12.49 -13.57
N ARG A 117 15.91 -11.83 -12.64
CA ARG A 117 14.46 -11.97 -12.50
C ARG A 117 13.70 -11.42 -13.70
N HIS A 118 14.09 -10.26 -14.23
CA HIS A 118 13.49 -9.70 -15.44
C HIS A 118 13.74 -10.58 -16.67
N PHE A 119 14.96 -11.11 -16.84
CA PHE A 119 15.25 -12.08 -17.90
C PHE A 119 14.40 -13.34 -17.78
N LYS A 120 14.29 -13.90 -16.57
CA LYS A 120 13.42 -15.05 -16.29
C LYS A 120 11.97 -14.73 -16.65
N HIS A 121 11.46 -13.59 -16.22
CA HIS A 121 10.10 -13.16 -16.51
C HIS A 121 9.87 -12.96 -18.02
N LYS A 122 10.81 -12.36 -18.76
CA LYS A 122 10.71 -12.25 -20.23
C LYS A 122 10.68 -13.62 -20.93
N LEU A 123 11.38 -14.61 -20.38
CA LEU A 123 11.42 -15.97 -20.92
C LEU A 123 10.14 -16.75 -20.62
N LEU A 124 9.67 -16.70 -19.37
CA LEU A 124 8.58 -17.54 -18.85
C LEU A 124 7.20 -16.84 -18.88
N LYS A 125 7.17 -15.51 -19.04
CA LYS A 125 5.99 -14.64 -19.02
C LYS A 125 5.13 -14.84 -17.77
N ASP A 126 5.78 -14.98 -16.62
CA ASP A 126 5.16 -15.23 -15.32
C ASP A 126 4.24 -14.06 -14.96
N SER A 127 2.97 -14.34 -14.63
CA SER A 127 2.05 -13.32 -14.11
C SER A 127 2.15 -13.23 -12.59
N TYR A 128 2.05 -12.01 -12.04
CA TYR A 128 1.92 -11.81 -10.60
C TYR A 128 0.55 -12.24 -10.05
N VAL A 129 -0.49 -12.33 -10.89
CA VAL A 129 -1.89 -12.51 -10.48
C VAL A 129 -2.10 -13.77 -9.62
N PRO A 130 -1.54 -14.95 -9.95
CA PRO A 130 -1.69 -16.13 -9.09
C PRO A 130 -1.08 -15.93 -7.69
N ILE A 131 0.04 -15.20 -7.60
CA ILE A 131 0.71 -14.92 -6.32
C ILE A 131 -0.10 -13.90 -5.51
N TYR A 132 -0.65 -12.89 -6.17
CA TYR A 132 -1.58 -11.94 -5.55
C TYR A 132 -2.83 -12.65 -4.99
N ASN A 133 -3.44 -13.56 -5.74
CA ASN A 133 -4.59 -14.33 -5.24
C ASN A 133 -4.24 -15.21 -4.04
N GLN A 134 -3.06 -15.83 -4.03
CA GLN A 134 -2.56 -16.56 -2.86
C GLN A 134 -2.36 -15.63 -1.66
N PHE A 135 -1.84 -14.42 -1.89
CA PHE A 135 -1.66 -13.41 -0.87
C PHE A 135 -3.00 -12.99 -0.26
N ILE A 136 -3.99 -12.64 -1.09
CA ILE A 136 -5.35 -12.29 -0.64
C ILE A 136 -5.97 -13.43 0.16
N ASN A 137 -5.93 -14.66 -0.36
CA ASN A 137 -6.46 -15.81 0.37
C ASN A 137 -5.78 -16.03 1.73
N GLU A 138 -4.48 -15.73 1.84
CA GLU A 138 -3.73 -15.88 3.09
C GLU A 138 -4.10 -14.82 4.13
N ILE A 139 -4.25 -13.55 3.72
CA ILE A 139 -4.61 -12.48 4.65
C ILE A 139 -6.06 -12.61 5.10
N THR A 140 -6.99 -13.02 4.23
CA THR A 140 -8.42 -13.14 4.57
C THR A 140 -8.79 -14.50 5.17
N LYS A 141 -7.83 -15.41 5.40
CA LYS A 141 -8.13 -16.82 5.74
C LYS A 141 -8.89 -17.02 7.05
N TYR A 142 -8.86 -16.02 7.94
CA TYR A 142 -9.50 -16.06 9.26
C TYR A 142 -10.67 -15.10 9.40
N ASP A 143 -11.12 -14.44 8.32
CA ASP A 143 -12.19 -13.44 8.39
C ASP A 143 -13.57 -14.01 8.74
N THR A 144 -13.71 -15.34 8.73
CA THR A 144 -14.92 -16.01 9.24
C THR A 144 -15.02 -15.99 10.76
N ILE A 145 -13.96 -15.59 11.47
CA ILE A 145 -13.94 -15.42 12.93
C ILE A 145 -14.31 -13.96 13.24
N ASP A 146 -15.41 -13.78 13.96
CA ASP A 146 -16.00 -12.47 14.27
C ASP A 146 -15.72 -11.98 15.69
N ASP A 147 -15.28 -12.88 16.59
CA ASP A 147 -15.03 -12.61 18.01
C ASP A 147 -13.55 -12.45 18.39
N SER A 148 -12.65 -12.32 17.40
CA SER A 148 -11.22 -12.17 17.66
C SER A 148 -10.91 -10.90 18.47
N LYS A 149 -9.89 -10.97 19.33
CA LYS A 149 -9.46 -9.82 20.14
C LYS A 149 -8.98 -8.64 19.30
N TYR A 150 -8.30 -8.95 18.19
CA TYR A 150 -7.62 -7.97 17.35
C TYR A 150 -8.06 -8.02 15.89
N VAL A 151 -7.89 -6.89 15.23
CA VAL A 151 -7.99 -6.69 13.79
C VAL A 151 -6.78 -5.89 13.30
N ALA A 152 -6.38 -6.05 12.05
CA ALA A 152 -5.25 -5.32 11.48
C ALA A 152 -5.37 -5.18 9.96
N ASP A 153 -4.69 -4.18 9.40
CA ASP A 153 -4.38 -4.17 7.97
C ASP A 153 -3.25 -5.18 7.69
N LEU A 154 -3.62 -6.37 7.22
CA LEU A 154 -2.67 -7.44 6.93
C LEU A 154 -1.89 -7.22 5.63
N CYS A 155 -2.19 -6.17 4.87
CA CYS A 155 -1.44 -5.75 3.68
C CYS A 155 -0.20 -4.92 4.01
N MET A 156 -0.19 -4.25 5.17
CA MET A 156 0.98 -3.49 5.62
C MET A 156 2.19 -4.40 5.86
N PRO A 157 3.37 -4.08 5.29
CA PRO A 157 4.62 -4.82 5.52
C PRO A 157 5.25 -4.45 6.88
N LEU A 158 4.45 -4.37 7.93
CA LEU A 158 4.85 -4.05 9.29
C LEU A 158 4.52 -5.20 10.23
N SER A 159 5.20 -5.24 11.38
CA SER A 159 4.89 -6.22 12.43
C SER A 159 3.45 -6.09 12.90
N LEU A 160 2.73 -7.21 12.98
CA LEU A 160 1.34 -7.24 13.45
C LEU A 160 1.19 -6.71 14.88
N ASN A 161 2.22 -6.86 15.72
CA ASN A 161 2.21 -6.28 17.07
C ASN A 161 2.14 -4.74 17.06
N ARG A 162 2.67 -4.11 16.00
CA ARG A 162 2.67 -2.64 15.80
C ARG A 162 1.34 -2.15 15.21
N ILE A 163 0.78 -2.89 14.27
CA ILE A 163 -0.37 -2.42 13.47
C ILE A 163 -1.73 -2.98 13.91
N ARG A 164 -1.78 -4.02 14.74
CA ARG A 164 -3.05 -4.54 15.26
C ARG A 164 -3.78 -3.53 16.14
N ARG A 165 -5.09 -3.57 16.12
CA ARG A 165 -6.02 -2.76 16.92
C ARG A 165 -6.99 -3.68 17.64
N PHE A 166 -7.46 -3.25 18.79
CA PHE A 166 -8.52 -3.98 19.49
C PHE A 166 -9.80 -3.88 18.68
N ARG A 167 -10.45 -5.01 18.44
CA ARG A 167 -11.73 -5.04 17.72
C ARG A 167 -12.77 -4.16 18.42
N SER A 168 -12.79 -4.18 19.75
CA SER A 168 -13.72 -3.39 20.57
C SER A 168 -13.53 -1.87 20.48
N ASP A 169 -12.41 -1.38 19.95
CA ASP A 169 -12.25 0.07 19.72
C ASP A 169 -13.16 0.57 18.60
N PHE A 170 -13.64 -0.32 17.71
CA PHE A 170 -14.57 0.03 16.64
C PHE A 170 -16.02 0.19 17.13
N ASP A 171 -16.36 -0.35 18.30
CA ASP A 171 -17.71 -0.28 18.88
C ASP A 171 -18.02 1.11 19.46
N ASN A 172 -16.98 1.87 19.81
CA ASN A 172 -17.11 3.16 20.48
C ASN A 172 -16.22 4.20 19.80
N LEU A 173 -16.85 5.03 18.96
CA LEU A 173 -16.22 6.15 18.27
C LEU A 173 -16.65 7.47 18.90
N LYS A 174 -15.75 8.44 18.89
CA LYS A 174 -16.06 9.83 19.23
C LYS A 174 -15.70 10.74 18.07
N GLU A 175 -16.53 11.75 17.84
CA GLU A 175 -16.23 12.82 16.88
C GLU A 175 -15.19 13.77 17.49
N VAL A 176 -14.17 14.09 16.71
CA VAL A 176 -13.17 15.11 17.06
C VAL A 176 -13.01 16.10 15.92
N ASP A 177 -12.70 17.34 16.26
CA ASP A 177 -12.34 18.35 15.26
C ASP A 177 -10.95 18.03 14.70
N PHE A 178 -10.85 17.99 13.38
CA PHE A 178 -9.61 17.79 12.65
C PHE A 178 -9.60 18.70 11.41
N GLU A 179 -8.75 19.71 11.44
CA GLU A 179 -8.74 20.78 10.45
C GLU A 179 -10.15 21.40 10.28
N PHE A 180 -10.72 21.34 9.08
CA PHE A 180 -12.06 21.84 8.74
C PHE A 180 -13.15 20.74 8.79
N LEU A 181 -12.83 19.56 9.32
CA LEU A 181 -13.72 18.40 9.38
C LEU A 181 -13.99 17.99 10.83
N LYS A 182 -15.08 17.25 11.01
CA LYS A 182 -15.28 16.37 12.16
C LYS A 182 -15.06 14.94 11.72
N ILE A 183 -14.20 14.22 12.43
CA ILE A 183 -13.85 12.84 12.09
C ILE A 183 -14.13 11.90 13.26
N PRO A 184 -14.67 10.71 13.01
CA PRO A 184 -14.79 9.68 14.03
C PRO A 184 -13.43 9.09 14.34
N VAL A 185 -13.08 9.01 15.61
CA VAL A 185 -11.86 8.35 16.10
C VAL A 185 -12.22 7.37 17.22
N PHE A 186 -11.37 6.36 17.40
CA PHE A 186 -11.47 5.45 18.54
C PHE A 186 -11.43 6.24 19.85
N VAL A 187 -12.30 5.91 20.81
CA VAL A 187 -12.23 6.53 22.15
C VAL A 187 -10.83 6.33 22.77
N ASN A 188 -10.24 5.15 22.56
CA ASN A 188 -8.91 4.76 23.05
C ASN A 188 -7.79 4.99 22.02
N TYR A 189 -7.88 6.02 21.16
CA TYR A 189 -6.86 6.26 20.12
C TYR A 189 -5.44 6.38 20.68
N ASP A 190 -5.24 6.91 21.89
CA ASP A 190 -3.90 7.09 22.49
C ASP A 190 -3.16 5.75 22.64
N ARG A 191 -3.85 4.69 23.09
CA ARG A 191 -3.30 3.34 23.15
C ARG A 191 -2.85 2.85 21.77
N ASN A 192 -3.68 3.07 20.76
CA ASN A 192 -3.41 2.65 19.38
C ASN A 192 -2.23 3.41 18.76
N LEU A 193 -2.13 4.72 19.01
CA LEU A 193 -1.01 5.55 18.57
C LEU A 193 0.30 5.15 19.26
N ARG A 194 0.27 4.83 20.57
CA ARG A 194 1.44 4.30 21.29
C ARG A 194 1.92 2.96 20.75
N MET A 195 1.00 2.06 20.37
CA MET A 195 1.37 0.79 19.73
C MET A 195 2.01 0.99 18.35
N LEU A 196 1.54 1.98 17.57
CA LEU A 196 2.02 2.22 16.21
C LEU A 196 3.34 3.01 16.17
N TYR A 197 3.47 4.02 17.01
CA TYR A 197 4.54 5.03 16.95
C TYR A 197 5.45 5.05 18.19
N GLY A 198 5.08 4.39 19.28
CA GLY A 198 5.82 4.40 20.54
C GLY A 198 5.25 5.39 21.58
N ASN A 199 5.81 5.35 22.80
CA ASN A 199 5.30 6.14 23.93
C ASN A 199 5.47 7.66 23.76
N ASP A 200 6.39 8.08 22.91
CA ASP A 200 6.74 9.47 22.61
C ASP A 200 6.18 9.94 21.26
N TYR A 201 5.12 9.30 20.75
CA TYR A 201 4.53 9.63 19.44
C TYR A 201 4.12 11.10 19.25
N MET A 202 3.89 11.84 20.35
CA MET A 202 3.56 13.27 20.33
C MET A 202 4.80 14.18 20.27
N LYS A 203 6.00 13.63 20.25
CA LYS A 203 7.25 14.37 20.13
C LYS A 203 7.68 14.39 18.66
N PRO A 204 7.66 15.55 17.98
CA PRO A 204 8.15 15.65 16.62
C PRO A 204 9.64 15.26 16.56
N VAL A 205 10.00 14.47 15.55
CA VAL A 205 11.38 14.08 15.26
C VAL A 205 11.70 14.46 13.82
N ASN A 206 12.87 15.07 13.60
CA ASN A 206 13.36 15.33 12.26
C ASN A 206 14.04 14.06 11.74
N THR A 207 13.29 13.29 10.96
CA THR A 207 13.73 12.03 10.35
C THR A 207 13.36 12.02 8.88
N ASN A 208 13.95 11.09 8.12
CA ASN A 208 13.62 10.91 6.71
C ASN A 208 12.18 10.47 6.53
N SER A 209 11.54 10.92 5.45
CA SER A 209 10.21 10.46 5.05
C SER A 209 10.23 8.98 4.63
N GLU A 210 9.24 8.20 5.06
CA GLU A 210 9.04 6.80 4.62
C GLU A 210 8.64 6.72 3.14
N HIS A 211 8.08 7.80 2.61
CA HIS A 211 7.70 7.93 1.21
C HIS A 211 8.61 8.98 0.57
N GLY A 212 9.30 8.63 -0.51
CA GLY A 212 10.22 9.54 -1.20
C GLY A 212 9.54 10.80 -1.75
N GLY A 213 10.17 11.48 -2.70
CA GLY A 213 9.58 12.68 -3.30
C GLY A 213 8.20 12.41 -3.91
N LEU A 214 7.31 13.41 -3.85
CA LEU A 214 5.99 13.40 -4.48
C LEU A 214 5.90 14.55 -5.48
N ILE A 215 5.26 14.30 -6.63
CA ILE A 215 4.80 15.33 -7.56
C ILE A 215 3.31 15.52 -7.29
N LEU A 216 2.96 16.71 -6.78
CA LEU A 216 1.60 17.09 -6.42
C LEU A 216 1.14 18.27 -7.26
N ASP A 217 -0.05 18.17 -7.86
CA ASP A 217 -0.70 19.26 -8.61
C ASP A 217 -2.23 19.07 -8.47
N THR A 218 -2.93 20.09 -7.96
CA THR A 218 -4.39 20.05 -7.77
C THR A 218 -5.17 20.46 -9.02
N ASP A 219 -4.50 21.09 -9.99
CA ASP A 219 -5.14 21.71 -11.15
C ASP A 219 -4.87 20.93 -12.44
N LYS A 220 -3.87 20.05 -12.43
CA LYS A 220 -3.54 19.17 -13.57
C LYS A 220 -3.66 17.71 -13.22
N SER A 221 -4.25 16.97 -14.15
CA SER A 221 -4.26 15.51 -14.11
C SER A 221 -2.85 14.95 -14.25
N TYR A 222 -2.57 13.89 -13.50
CA TYR A 222 -1.32 13.10 -13.58
C TYR A 222 -0.97 12.70 -15.02
N LYS A 223 -1.97 12.52 -15.89
CA LYS A 223 -1.81 12.18 -17.32
C LYS A 223 -0.96 13.22 -18.06
N TRP A 224 -1.12 14.51 -17.75
CA TRP A 224 -0.35 15.58 -18.37
C TRP A 224 1.16 15.42 -18.13
N TYR A 225 1.53 15.04 -16.90
CA TYR A 225 2.92 14.77 -16.54
C TYR A 225 3.46 13.52 -17.23
N LEU A 226 2.66 12.45 -17.29
CA LEU A 226 3.07 11.19 -17.94
C LEU A 226 3.22 11.32 -19.46
N GLU A 227 2.42 12.16 -20.12
CA GLU A 227 2.56 12.47 -21.55
C GLU A 227 3.86 13.21 -21.84
N LYS A 228 4.23 14.17 -20.98
CA LYS A 228 5.48 14.95 -21.11
C LYS A 228 6.75 14.21 -20.68
N ARG A 229 6.60 13.05 -20.07
CA ARG A 229 7.73 12.20 -19.68
C ARG A 229 8.38 11.49 -20.88
N ARG A 230 7.63 11.28 -21.96
CA ARG A 230 8.10 10.59 -23.16
C ARG A 230 9.07 11.44 -23.96
#